data_AF-A0A350UX60-F1
#
_entry.id   AF-A0A350UX60-F1
#
_cell.length_a   1.000
_cell.length_b   1.000
_cell.length_c   1.000
_cell.angle_alpha   90.00
_cell.angle_beta   90.00
_cell.angle_gamma   90.00
#
_symmetry.space_group_name_H-M   'P 1'
#
loop_
_entity.id
_entity.type
_entity.pdbx_description
1 polymer ?
#
loop_
_entity_poly.entity_id
_entity_poly.type
_entity_poly.pdbx_seq_one_letter_code
_entity_poly.pdbx_strand_id
1 'polypeptide(L)' 'MKSLIEQMLNELGEDPKREGLLKTPERVEKSLKFLTSGYQIDI' A
#
# COMPACT_ATOMS: atom_id res chain seq x y z
N MET A 1 -4.24 -6.40 -2.26
CA MET A 1 -3.22 -5.57 -1.59
C MET A 1 -3.82 -4.34 -0.92
N LYS A 2 -4.63 -3.52 -1.62
CA LYS A 2 -5.25 -2.32 -1.03
C LYS A 2 -6.01 -2.57 0.29
N SER A 3 -6.84 -3.62 0.35
CA SER A 3 -7.57 -4.00 1.57
C SER A 3 -6.66 -4.35 2.75
N LEU A 4 -5.49 -4.97 2.50
CA LEU A 4 -4.50 -5.27 3.54
C LEU A 4 -3.83 -3.99 4.06
N ILE A 5 -3.59 -3.02 3.18
CA ILE A 5 -3.02 -1.73 3.57
C ILE A 5 -4.03 -0.92 4.39
N GLU A 6 -5.31 -0.95 4.02
CA GLU A 6 -6.39 -0.34 4.82
C GLU A 6 -6.52 -1.01 6.19
N GLN A 7 -6.45 -2.35 6.25
CA GLN A 7 -6.44 -3.08 7.52
C GLN A 7 -5.24 -2.69 8.39
N MET A 8 -4.04 -2.61 7.81
CA MET A 8 -2.84 -2.17 8.51
C MET A 8 -2.97 -0.75 9.07
N LEU A 9 -3.57 0.18 8.31
CA LEU A 9 -3.85 1.53 8.79
C LEU A 9 -4.81 1.50 9.99
N ASN A 10 -5.88 0.70 9.94
CA ASN A 10 -6.80 0.53 11.07
C ASN A 10 -6.08 -0.07 12.30
N GLU A 11 -5.22 -1.07 12.12
CA GLU A 11 -4.43 -1.69 13.21
C GLU A 11 -3.44 -0.71 13.85
N LEU A 12 -2.96 0.27 13.10
CA LEU A 12 -2.12 1.37 13.59
C LEU A 12 -2.93 2.50 14.26
N GLY A 13 -4.26 2.41 14.29
CA GLY A 13 -5.14 3.44 14.86
C GLY A 13 -5.39 4.63 13.93
N GLU A 14 -5.05 4.53 12.65
CA GLU A 14 -5.33 5.54 11.64
C GLU A 14 -6.74 5.36 11.05
N ASP A 15 -7.35 6.44 10.57
CA ASP A 15 -8.59 6.39 9.77
C ASP A 15 -8.28 6.38 8.26
N PRO A 16 -8.44 5.26 7.54
CA PRO A 16 -8.16 5.20 6.10
C PRO A 16 -9.03 6.14 5.26
N LYS A 17 -10.17 6.61 5.80
CA LYS A 17 -11.10 7.53 5.11
C LYS A 17 -10.70 8.99 5.24
N ARG A 18 -9.70 9.33 6.07
CA ARG A 18 -9.20 10.70 6.15
C ARG A 18 -8.61 11.13 4.80
N GLU A 19 -8.82 12.39 4.43
CA GLU A 19 -8.45 12.92 3.09
C GLU A 19 -7.01 12.57 2.68
N GLY A 20 -6.05 12.68 3.61
CA GLY A 20 -4.64 12.36 3.37
C GLY A 20 -4.33 10.88 3.12
N LEU A 21 -5.21 9.96 3.56
CA LEU A 21 -5.03 8.51 3.43
C LEU A 21 -5.86 7.86 2.33
N LEU A 22 -6.86 8.54 1.77
CA LEU A 22 -7.71 7.97 0.72
C LEU A 22 -6.90 7.34 -0.44
N LYS A 23 -5.76 7.94 -0.79
CA LYS A 23 -4.87 7.44 -1.84
C LYS A 23 -3.66 6.64 -1.32
N THR A 24 -3.49 6.50 -0.01
CA THR A 24 -2.36 5.76 0.59
C THR A 24 -2.32 4.29 0.13
N PRO A 25 -3.42 3.52 0.14
CA PRO A 25 -3.39 2.13 -0.31
C PRO A 25 -2.87 1.96 -1.74
N GLU A 26 -3.26 2.85 -2.65
CA GLU A 26 -2.79 2.83 -4.05
C GLU A 26 -1.32 3.22 -4.17
N ARG A 27 -0.87 4.24 -3.43
CA ARG A 27 0.54 4.66 -3.42
C ARG A 27 1.44 3.55 -2.89
N VAL A 28 1.07 2.94 -1.77
CA VAL A 28 1.85 1.86 -1.15
C VAL A 28 1.93 0.64 -2.08
N GLU A 29 0.82 0.24 -2.71
CA GLU A 29 0.81 -0.84 -3.69
C GLU A 29 1.77 -0.56 -4.86
N LYS A 30 1.76 0.65 -5.44
CA LYS A 30 2.67 1.05 -6.51
C LYS A 30 4.13 1.04 -6.05
N SER A 31 4.42 1.59 -4.88
CA SER A 31 5.77 1.60 -4.31
C SER A 31 6.30 0.19 -4.07
N LEU A 32 5.51 -0.68 -3.43
CA LEU A 32 5.91 -2.07 -3.18
C LEU A 32 6.18 -2.80 -4.49
N LYS A 33 5.26 -2.70 -5.47
CA LYS A 33 5.45 -3.33 -6.78
C LYS A 33 6.74 -2.87 -7.47
N PHE A 34 7.07 -1.59 -7.40
CA PHE A 34 8.32 -1.06 -7.95
C PHE A 34 9.54 -1.61 -7.20
N LEU A 35 9.55 -1.52 -5.87
CA LEU A 35 10.66 -1.96 -5.02
C LEU A 35 10.93 -3.46 -5.13
N THR A 36 9.89 -4.27 -5.37
CA THR A 36 10.00 -5.73 -5.51
C THR A 36 9.97 -6.21 -6.96
N SER A 37 10.04 -5.30 -7.93
CA SER A 37 9.95 -5.66 -9.37
C SER A 37 11.09 -6.57 -9.82
N GLY A 38 12.24 -6.49 -9.15
CA GLY A 38 13.41 -7.34 -9.43
C GLY A 38 13.15 -8.84 -9.34
N TYR A 39 12.20 -9.29 -8.51
CA TYR A 39 11.84 -10.72 -8.43
C TYR A 39 11.13 -11.26 -9.68
N GLN A 40 10.65 -10.37 -10.56
CA GLN A 40 9.97 -10.72 -11.82
C GLN A 40 10.91 -10.55 -13.03
N ILE A 41 12.15 -10.13 -12.80
CA ILE A 41 13.16 -10.01 -13.85
C ILE A 41 13.86 -11.36 -13.99
N ASP A 42 13.73 -11.97 -15.16
CA ASP A 42 14.55 -13.11 -15.57
C ASP A 42 15.84 -12.56 -16.20
N ILE A 43 17.00 -13.09 -15.79
CA ILE A 43 18.34 -12.62 -16.19
C ILE A 43 18.94 -13.58 -17.21
#